data_AF-A0A3L7T4F3-F1
#
_entry.id   AF-A0A3L7T4F3-F1
#
_cell.length_a   1.000
_cell.length_b   1.000
_cell.length_c   1.000
_cell.angle_alpha   90.00
_cell.angle_beta   90.00
_cell.angle_gamma   90.00
#
_symmetry.space_group_name_H-M   'P 1'
#
loop_
_entity.id
_entity.type
_entity.pdbx_description
1 polymer ?
#
loop_
_entity_poly.entity_id
_entity_poly.type
_entity_poly.pdbx_seq_one_letter_code
_entity_poly.pdbx_strand_id
1 'polypeptide(L)'
;EEMRAVLAPDDAAWAQRVFGLDDGANFQDPHHRNAPATNVLFLAEIPAQIEWPRLDRVSDQLLQARALRKQPRTDFKAILGWNALAIRAFAQAGRALGDADLVAQAIRSFEAAIGCFLEFDGGQWFHEHDKLHGHERDFVPTLARAWRVRREGLTPYAAQLEDVAALAHAATALHAATGEARYGAVAWSMVDFAVRIHLDADGRWCERPGVDEWGLRGRGLQDGAVPGGAGTMALTLAALATTGPRAAQAQALLARTLAAATPAVLEAPTEAARSLIGAHRAHAYALPEPLEFMRVEGIGAARTLVLGFAPGWHISELPTVSGPGIAISAPSPVNSTPAHIGGVVRVGLQVAAGAHEGTLQFQPCDDHHCLAPMRLRFIV
;
A
#
# COMPACT_ATOMS: atom_id res chain seq x y z
N GLU A 1 -8.47 44.09 12.63
CA GLU A 1 -9.25 45.15 11.95
C GLU A 1 -9.94 44.63 10.70
N GLU A 2 -9.19 44.07 9.73
CA GLU A 2 -9.74 43.51 8.49
C GLU A 2 -10.91 42.53 8.69
N MET A 3 -10.80 41.62 9.67
CA MET A 3 -11.89 40.69 10.02
C MET A 3 -13.17 41.42 10.47
N ARG A 4 -13.05 42.46 11.30
CA ARG A 4 -14.19 43.23 11.83
C ARG A 4 -14.87 44.08 10.75
N ALA A 5 -14.17 44.36 9.64
CA ALA A 5 -14.75 45.06 8.50
C ALA A 5 -15.63 44.16 7.62
N VAL A 6 -15.50 42.83 7.76
CA VAL A 6 -16.19 41.83 6.94
C VAL A 6 -17.31 41.14 7.72
N LEU A 7 -17.08 40.87 9.01
CA LEU A 7 -18.00 40.13 9.86
C LEU A 7 -18.88 41.07 10.68
N ALA A 8 -20.11 40.63 10.95
CA ALA A 8 -20.96 41.28 11.95
C ALA A 8 -20.28 41.26 13.34
N PRO A 9 -20.56 42.23 14.25
CA PRO A 9 -19.84 42.35 15.52
C PRO A 9 -19.78 41.06 16.35
N ASP A 10 -20.90 40.34 16.46
CA ASP A 10 -20.99 39.08 17.21
C ASP A 10 -20.14 37.98 16.57
N ASP A 11 -20.14 37.90 15.24
CA ASP A 11 -19.34 36.93 14.48
C ASP A 11 -17.85 37.28 14.53
N ALA A 12 -17.51 38.57 14.52
CA ALA A 12 -16.13 39.02 14.66
C ALA A 12 -15.57 38.71 16.05
N ALA A 13 -16.35 38.92 17.11
CA ALA A 13 -15.94 38.60 18.48
C ALA A 13 -15.79 37.09 18.70
N TRP A 14 -16.68 36.30 18.10
CA TRP A 14 -16.58 34.84 18.10
C TRP A 14 -15.37 34.35 17.31
N ALA A 15 -15.18 34.83 16.07
CA ALA A 15 -14.07 34.48 15.20
C ALA A 15 -12.72 34.89 15.78
N GLN A 16 -12.67 36.00 16.55
CA GLN A 16 -11.45 36.45 17.21
C GLN A 16 -10.91 35.40 18.19
N ARG A 17 -11.79 34.76 18.96
CA ARG A 17 -11.40 33.69 19.89
C ARG A 17 -11.09 32.40 19.15
N VAL A 18 -11.98 31.97 18.26
CA VAL A 18 -11.86 30.69 17.55
C VAL A 18 -10.60 30.66 16.67
N PHE A 19 -10.25 31.78 16.03
CA PHE A 19 -9.09 31.85 15.14
C PHE A 19 -7.79 32.38 15.78
N GLY A 20 -7.73 32.51 17.12
CA GLY A 20 -6.51 32.91 17.84
C GLY A 20 -6.02 34.31 17.48
N LEU A 21 -6.94 35.28 17.44
CA LEU A 21 -6.68 36.69 17.11
C LEU A 21 -6.83 37.61 18.33
N ASP A 22 -6.89 37.03 19.52
CA ASP A 22 -7.06 37.66 20.82
C ASP A 22 -5.74 38.12 21.46
N ASP A 23 -4.63 37.43 21.20
CA ASP A 23 -3.31 37.70 21.81
C ASP A 23 -2.37 38.60 20.98
N GLY A 24 -2.90 39.28 19.96
CA GLY A 24 -2.13 40.14 19.06
C GLY A 24 -1.64 39.40 17.81
N ALA A 25 -0.53 39.85 17.22
CA ALA A 25 0.01 39.28 15.98
C ALA A 25 0.75 37.96 16.25
N ASN A 26 0.36 36.88 15.57
CA ASN A 26 0.92 35.54 15.76
C ASN A 26 1.94 35.10 14.67
N PHE A 27 2.22 35.95 13.67
CA PHE A 27 3.09 35.60 12.55
C PHE A 27 4.04 36.74 12.16
N GLN A 28 5.33 36.41 12.06
CA GLN A 28 6.36 37.26 11.47
C GLN A 28 6.90 36.60 10.20
N ASP A 29 6.81 37.29 9.06
CA ASP A 29 7.33 36.77 7.80
C ASP A 29 8.87 36.58 7.88
N PRO A 30 9.39 35.35 7.78
CA PRO A 30 10.83 35.10 7.88
C PRO A 30 11.63 35.65 6.70
N HIS A 31 10.97 35.87 5.55
CA HIS A 31 11.55 36.44 4.33
C HIS A 31 11.47 37.97 4.30
N HIS A 32 10.55 38.57 5.05
CA HIS A 32 10.39 40.02 5.18
C HIS A 32 10.41 40.45 6.65
N ARG A 33 11.54 40.24 7.33
CA ARG A 33 11.70 40.48 8.77
C ARG A 33 11.43 41.92 9.23
N ASN A 34 11.52 42.88 8.32
CA ASN A 34 11.25 44.29 8.61
C ASN A 34 9.78 44.69 8.39
N ALA A 35 8.96 43.80 7.82
CA ALA A 35 7.53 44.03 7.70
C ALA A 35 6.86 43.86 9.08
N PRO A 36 5.79 44.62 9.38
CA PRO A 36 5.03 44.45 10.61
C PRO A 36 4.55 43.00 10.79
N ALA A 37 4.54 42.52 12.03
CA ALA A 37 3.94 41.23 12.36
C ALA A 37 2.44 41.24 11.98
N THR A 38 1.95 40.10 11.52
CA THR A 38 0.57 39.89 11.06
C THR A 38 -0.02 38.64 11.72
N ASN A 39 -1.18 38.20 11.23
CA ASN A 39 -1.87 37.02 11.75
C ASN A 39 -2.08 35.97 10.68
N VAL A 40 -1.82 34.72 11.03
CA VAL A 40 -2.30 33.52 10.34
C VAL A 40 -3.43 32.94 11.18
N LEU A 41 -4.60 32.77 10.58
CA LEU A 41 -5.74 32.14 11.27
C LEU A 41 -5.39 30.68 11.58
N PHE A 42 -5.59 30.26 12.82
CA PHE A 42 -5.48 28.87 13.25
C PHE A 42 -6.63 28.57 14.21
N LEU A 43 -7.09 27.33 14.30
CA LEU A 43 -8.12 26.98 15.28
C LEU A 43 -7.51 26.93 16.67
N ALA A 44 -7.68 28.02 17.44
CA ALA A 44 -7.28 28.10 18.84
C ALA A 44 -8.23 27.33 19.76
N GLU A 45 -9.50 27.26 19.38
CA GLU A 45 -10.55 26.49 20.02
C GLU A 45 -11.27 25.66 18.95
N ILE A 46 -11.56 24.39 19.24
CA ILE A 46 -12.41 23.56 18.38
C ILE A 46 -13.86 23.86 18.77
N PRO A 47 -14.64 24.55 17.91
CA PRO A 47 -16.01 24.92 18.26
C PRO A 47 -16.90 23.68 18.42
N ALA A 48 -17.92 23.80 19.27
CA ALA A 48 -18.89 22.73 19.44
C ALA A 48 -19.59 22.44 18.11
N GLN A 49 -20.05 21.20 17.89
CA GLN A 49 -20.65 20.81 16.61
C GLN A 49 -21.87 21.66 16.21
N ILE A 50 -22.62 22.17 17.19
CA ILE A 50 -23.75 23.08 16.98
C ILE A 50 -23.33 24.43 16.36
N GLU A 51 -22.06 24.81 16.48
CA GLU A 51 -21.49 26.04 15.93
C GLU A 51 -20.85 25.83 14.56
N TRP A 52 -20.78 24.60 14.02
CA TRP A 52 -20.19 24.36 12.70
C TRP A 52 -20.87 25.16 11.57
N PRO A 53 -22.21 25.29 11.52
CA PRO A 53 -22.84 26.17 10.52
C PRO A 53 -22.40 27.64 10.64
N ARG A 54 -22.06 28.08 11.86
CA ARG A 54 -21.50 29.41 12.12
C ARG A 54 -20.06 29.50 11.62
N LEU A 55 -19.25 28.48 11.89
CA LEU A 55 -17.87 28.37 11.41
C LEU A 55 -17.82 28.43 9.89
N ASP A 56 -18.66 27.67 9.19
CA ASP A 56 -18.71 27.64 7.72
C ASP A 56 -19.04 29.02 7.16
N ARG A 57 -20.14 29.63 7.63
CA ARG A 57 -20.57 30.97 7.21
C ARG A 57 -19.50 32.03 7.44
N VAL A 58 -18.85 32.03 8.60
CA VAL A 58 -17.76 32.98 8.93
C VAL A 58 -16.55 32.73 8.04
N SER A 59 -16.16 31.47 7.86
CA SER A 59 -15.02 31.08 7.03
C SER A 59 -15.23 31.49 5.57
N ASP A 60 -16.45 31.33 5.05
CA ASP A 60 -16.82 31.75 3.69
C ASP A 60 -16.70 33.26 3.51
N GLN A 61 -17.19 34.06 4.46
CA GLN A 61 -17.07 35.53 4.40
C GLN A 61 -15.60 35.97 4.44
N LEU A 62 -14.79 35.36 5.30
CA LEU A 62 -13.36 35.64 5.37
C LEU A 62 -12.62 35.18 4.10
N LEU A 63 -13.00 34.05 3.53
CA LEU A 63 -12.47 33.52 2.28
C LEU A 63 -12.79 34.45 1.11
N GLN A 64 -14.02 34.97 1.02
CA GLN A 64 -14.42 35.95 0.01
C GLN A 64 -13.58 37.23 0.11
N ALA A 65 -13.38 37.75 1.31
CA ALA A 65 -12.51 38.91 1.53
C ALA A 65 -11.04 38.60 1.18
N ARG A 66 -10.55 37.40 1.48
CA ARG A 66 -9.20 36.94 1.13
C ARG A 66 -9.01 36.73 -0.37
N ALA A 67 -10.08 36.39 -1.10
CA ALA A 67 -10.06 36.16 -2.55
C ALA A 67 -9.73 37.44 -3.34
N LEU A 68 -10.06 38.61 -2.79
CA LEU A 68 -9.76 39.92 -3.40
C LEU A 68 -8.27 40.29 -3.37
N ARG A 69 -7.44 39.56 -2.60
CA ARG A 69 -6.00 39.79 -2.52
C ARG A 69 -5.27 39.04 -3.63
N LYS A 70 -4.09 39.54 -4.01
CA LYS A 70 -3.20 38.82 -4.93
C LYS A 70 -2.92 37.42 -4.38
N GLN A 71 -3.32 36.40 -5.14
CA GLN A 71 -3.07 35.02 -4.74
C GLN A 71 -1.61 34.65 -4.99
N PRO A 72 -0.99 33.85 -4.10
CA PRO A 72 0.24 33.16 -4.43
C PRO A 72 0.07 32.35 -5.72
N ARG A 73 1.15 32.18 -6.50
CA ARG A 73 1.11 31.25 -7.63
C ARG A 73 0.85 29.85 -7.08
N THR A 74 -0.12 29.16 -7.66
CA THR A 74 -0.37 27.75 -7.38
C THR A 74 0.58 26.88 -8.19
N ASP A 75 1.14 25.85 -7.57
CA ASP A 75 1.82 24.79 -8.31
C ASP A 75 0.75 23.90 -8.96
N PHE A 76 0.77 23.80 -10.29
CA PHE A 76 -0.13 22.93 -11.06
C PHE A 76 0.44 21.54 -11.30
N LYS A 77 1.55 21.20 -10.63
CA LYS A 77 2.18 19.89 -10.73
C LYS A 77 1.32 18.81 -10.10
N ALA A 78 0.90 17.84 -10.89
CA ALA A 78 0.33 16.61 -10.40
C ALA A 78 1.45 15.56 -10.22
N ILE A 79 1.45 14.86 -9.08
CA ILE A 79 2.40 13.79 -8.78
C ILE A 79 1.65 12.46 -8.66
N LEU A 80 2.11 11.43 -9.37
CA LEU A 80 1.45 10.13 -9.41
C LEU A 80 1.30 9.53 -8.00
N GLY A 81 2.40 9.42 -7.24
CA GLY A 81 2.36 8.88 -5.89
C GLY A 81 1.39 9.62 -4.95
N TRP A 82 1.35 10.95 -4.98
CA TRP A 82 0.46 11.73 -4.11
C TRP A 82 -1.02 11.56 -4.48
N ASN A 83 -1.33 11.54 -5.79
CA ASN A 83 -2.68 11.24 -6.26
C ASN A 83 -3.09 9.82 -5.87
N ALA A 84 -2.19 8.84 -5.99
CA ALA A 84 -2.44 7.47 -5.59
C ALA A 84 -2.75 7.33 -4.09
N LEU A 85 -2.05 8.06 -3.21
CA LEU A 85 -2.37 8.09 -1.78
C LEU A 85 -3.77 8.63 -1.52
N ALA A 86 -4.16 9.72 -2.19
CA ALA A 86 -5.50 10.29 -2.09
C ALA A 86 -6.58 9.33 -2.60
N ILE A 87 -6.40 8.73 -3.78
CA ILE A 87 -7.31 7.73 -4.35
C ILE A 87 -7.54 6.60 -3.35
N ARG A 88 -6.46 6.05 -2.79
CA ARG A 88 -6.53 4.96 -1.84
C ARG A 88 -7.29 5.38 -0.57
N ALA A 89 -7.06 6.58 -0.06
CA ALA A 89 -7.76 7.11 1.10
C ALA A 89 -9.26 7.24 0.84
N PHE A 90 -9.65 7.80 -0.31
CA PHE A 90 -11.06 7.90 -0.71
C PHE A 90 -11.73 6.53 -0.86
N ALA A 91 -11.08 5.56 -1.52
CA ALA A 91 -11.62 4.22 -1.70
C ALA A 91 -11.81 3.51 -0.35
N GLN A 92 -10.85 3.64 0.57
CA GLN A 92 -10.95 3.05 1.90
C GLN A 92 -12.01 3.72 2.78
N ALA A 93 -12.04 5.05 2.81
CA ALA A 93 -13.01 5.81 3.58
C ALA A 93 -14.43 5.54 3.08
N GLY A 94 -14.65 5.59 1.76
CA GLY A 94 -15.94 5.26 1.15
C GLY A 94 -16.43 3.86 1.53
N ARG A 95 -15.55 2.86 1.48
CA ARG A 95 -15.88 1.49 1.92
C ARG A 95 -16.17 1.40 3.42
N ALA A 96 -15.36 2.05 4.26
CA ALA A 96 -15.48 1.95 5.72
C ALA A 96 -16.69 2.71 6.28
N LEU A 97 -17.05 3.83 5.65
CA LEU A 97 -18.15 4.70 6.06
C LEU A 97 -19.46 4.42 5.31
N GLY A 98 -19.42 3.60 4.25
CA GLY A 98 -20.58 3.38 3.38
C GLY A 98 -20.92 4.60 2.51
N ASP A 99 -19.94 5.44 2.21
CA ASP A 99 -20.10 6.68 1.44
C ASP A 99 -19.76 6.45 -0.04
N ALA A 100 -20.80 6.44 -0.88
CA ALA A 100 -20.67 6.20 -2.31
C ALA A 100 -19.98 7.36 -3.07
N ASP A 101 -20.05 8.59 -2.56
CA ASP A 101 -19.45 9.75 -3.20
C ASP A 101 -17.93 9.73 -3.08
N LEU A 102 -17.42 9.27 -1.93
CA LEU A 102 -15.98 9.01 -1.74
C LEU A 102 -15.48 7.91 -2.68
N VAL A 103 -16.23 6.82 -2.86
CA VAL A 103 -15.86 5.76 -3.83
C VAL A 103 -15.87 6.32 -5.25
N ALA A 104 -16.90 7.08 -5.62
CA ALA A 104 -16.99 7.70 -6.94
C ALA A 104 -15.84 8.69 -7.20
N GLN A 105 -15.42 9.45 -6.18
CA GLN A 105 -14.26 10.33 -6.27
C GLN A 105 -12.96 9.54 -6.46
N ALA A 106 -12.78 8.42 -5.74
CA ALA A 106 -11.63 7.55 -5.90
C ALA A 106 -11.54 6.99 -7.34
N ILE A 107 -12.67 6.55 -7.91
CA ILE A 107 -12.76 6.06 -9.28
C ILE A 107 -12.34 7.16 -10.26
N ARG A 108 -12.98 8.34 -10.22
CA ARG A 108 -12.66 9.45 -11.14
C ARG A 108 -11.19 9.86 -11.08
N SER A 109 -10.64 9.96 -9.86
CA SER A 109 -9.24 10.30 -9.66
C SER A 109 -8.29 9.22 -10.20
N PHE A 110 -8.65 7.94 -10.06
CA PHE A 110 -7.85 6.82 -10.56
C PHE A 110 -7.85 6.75 -12.09
N GLU A 111 -9.02 6.90 -12.71
CA GLU A 111 -9.14 6.93 -14.18
C GLU A 111 -8.35 8.11 -14.77
N ALA A 112 -8.44 9.29 -14.15
CA ALA A 112 -7.62 10.44 -14.50
C ALA A 112 -6.12 10.16 -14.32
N ALA A 113 -5.69 9.53 -13.22
CA ALA A 113 -4.29 9.20 -12.98
C ALA A 113 -3.74 8.24 -14.04
N ILE A 114 -4.50 7.21 -14.41
CA ILE A 114 -4.11 6.28 -15.48
C ILE A 114 -3.92 7.04 -16.80
N GLY A 115 -4.90 7.83 -17.23
CA GLY A 115 -4.82 8.59 -18.48
C GLY A 115 -3.74 9.69 -18.49
N CYS A 116 -3.36 10.18 -17.31
CA CYS A 116 -2.35 11.23 -17.17
C CYS A 116 -0.91 10.72 -17.09
N PHE A 117 -0.70 9.60 -16.42
CA PHE A 117 0.63 9.17 -15.99
C PHE A 117 1.10 7.85 -16.61
N LEU A 118 0.21 7.06 -17.21
CA LEU A 118 0.53 5.72 -17.69
C LEU A 118 0.39 5.62 -19.21
N GLU A 119 1.32 4.90 -19.82
CA GLU A 119 1.30 4.51 -21.23
C GLU A 119 1.35 2.98 -21.31
N PHE A 120 0.40 2.37 -22.03
CA PHE A 120 0.34 0.93 -22.19
C PHE A 120 0.71 0.53 -23.62
N ASP A 121 1.24 -0.68 -23.78
CA ASP A 121 1.51 -1.26 -25.09
C ASP A 121 0.19 -1.40 -25.87
N GLY A 122 0.12 -0.80 -27.06
CA GLY A 122 -1.08 -0.82 -27.90
C GLY A 122 -2.05 0.35 -27.70
N GLY A 123 -1.72 1.37 -26.90
CA GLY A 123 -2.50 2.61 -26.78
C GLY A 123 -3.02 2.90 -25.37
N GLN A 124 -3.83 3.96 -25.20
CA GLN A 124 -4.37 4.34 -23.89
C GLN A 124 -5.60 3.48 -23.53
N TRP A 125 -5.53 2.82 -22.37
CA TRP A 125 -6.53 1.85 -21.90
C TRP A 125 -7.98 2.37 -21.88
N PHE A 126 -8.21 3.65 -21.54
CA PHE A 126 -9.56 4.19 -21.35
C PHE A 126 -10.20 4.86 -22.58
N HIS A 127 -9.43 5.25 -23.60
CA HIS A 127 -10.00 6.06 -24.70
C HIS A 127 -10.34 5.26 -25.96
N GLU A 128 -9.75 4.07 -26.16
CA GLU A 128 -9.94 3.29 -27.41
C GLU A 128 -10.52 1.88 -27.21
N HIS A 129 -10.39 1.27 -26.04
CA HIS A 129 -10.81 -0.13 -25.86
C HIS A 129 -12.35 -0.32 -25.82
N ASP A 130 -13.09 0.65 -25.26
CA ASP A 130 -14.56 0.58 -25.17
C ASP A 130 -15.27 0.81 -26.52
N LYS A 131 -14.55 1.33 -27.54
CA LYS A 131 -15.11 1.64 -28.86
C LYS A 131 -14.86 0.57 -29.93
N LEU A 132 -13.85 -0.28 -29.76
CA LEU A 132 -13.38 -1.19 -30.82
C LEU A 132 -13.59 -2.68 -30.50
N HIS A 133 -13.62 -3.06 -29.22
CA HIS A 133 -13.67 -4.46 -28.80
C HIS A 133 -14.81 -4.65 -27.81
N GLY A 134 -15.98 -5.00 -28.34
CA GLY A 134 -17.16 -5.30 -27.53
C GLY A 134 -16.81 -6.21 -26.36
N HIS A 135 -16.97 -5.67 -25.14
CA HIS A 135 -17.08 -6.39 -23.88
C HIS A 135 -16.06 -7.50 -23.55
N GLU A 136 -14.83 -7.49 -24.08
CA GLU A 136 -13.74 -8.26 -23.46
C GLU A 136 -13.17 -7.47 -22.27
N ARG A 137 -13.84 -7.63 -21.12
CA ARG A 137 -13.54 -6.96 -19.84
C ARG A 137 -12.29 -7.50 -19.13
N ASP A 138 -11.56 -8.44 -19.74
CA ASP A 138 -10.50 -9.21 -19.09
C ASP A 138 -9.08 -8.88 -19.58
N PHE A 139 -8.93 -8.03 -20.61
CA PHE A 139 -7.60 -7.64 -21.11
C PHE A 139 -7.09 -6.35 -20.45
N VAL A 140 -5.99 -6.48 -19.70
CA VAL A 140 -5.18 -5.31 -19.30
C VAL A 140 -3.90 -5.32 -20.11
N PRO A 141 -3.68 -4.29 -20.96
CA PRO A 141 -2.45 -4.19 -21.73
C PRO A 141 -1.25 -4.05 -20.79
N THR A 142 -0.09 -4.47 -21.27
CA THR A 142 1.16 -4.36 -20.53
C THR A 142 1.50 -2.89 -20.34
N LEU A 143 1.71 -2.47 -19.09
CA LEU A 143 2.18 -1.11 -18.81
C LEU A 143 3.58 -0.93 -19.39
N ALA A 144 3.72 0.02 -20.32
CA ALA A 144 4.96 0.30 -21.04
C ALA A 144 5.80 1.35 -20.31
N ARG A 145 5.16 2.47 -19.91
CA ARG A 145 5.80 3.58 -19.20
C ARG A 145 4.89 4.16 -18.13
N ALA A 146 5.51 4.68 -17.08
CA ALA A 146 4.84 5.43 -16.03
C ALA A 146 5.63 6.70 -15.73
N TRP A 147 4.92 7.79 -15.49
CA TRP A 147 5.48 9.11 -15.23
C TRP A 147 5.19 9.56 -13.81
N ARG A 148 6.19 10.17 -13.16
CA ARG A 148 6.03 10.69 -11.79
C ARG A 148 5.26 12.00 -11.75
N VAL A 149 5.59 12.90 -12.68
CA VAL A 149 5.15 14.29 -12.66
C VAL A 149 4.42 14.61 -13.94
N ARG A 150 3.29 15.31 -13.83
CA ARG A 150 2.65 15.98 -14.95
C ARG A 150 2.50 17.46 -14.64
N ARG A 151 2.97 18.31 -15.57
CA ARG A 151 2.81 19.76 -15.48
C ARG A 151 2.63 20.33 -16.88
N GLU A 152 1.46 20.91 -17.18
CA GLU A 152 1.19 21.56 -18.47
C GLU A 152 1.51 20.67 -19.69
N GLY A 153 1.25 19.36 -19.59
CA GLY A 153 1.55 18.37 -20.64
C GLY A 153 2.98 17.80 -20.62
N LEU A 154 3.88 18.33 -19.78
CA LEU A 154 5.23 17.80 -19.60
C LEU A 154 5.25 16.64 -18.61
N THR A 155 5.97 15.57 -18.97
CA THR A 155 6.26 14.41 -18.13
C THR A 155 7.77 14.20 -18.00
N PRO A 156 8.48 15.06 -17.24
CA PRO A 156 9.94 15.12 -17.28
C PRO A 156 10.65 13.96 -16.56
N TYR A 157 9.94 13.22 -15.70
CA TYR A 157 10.55 12.21 -14.85
C TYR A 157 9.76 10.91 -14.89
N ALA A 158 10.46 9.80 -15.14
CA ALA A 158 9.91 8.46 -14.99
C ALA A 158 9.42 8.23 -13.55
N ALA A 159 8.38 7.42 -13.42
CA ALA A 159 7.85 7.01 -12.13
C ALA A 159 8.94 6.33 -11.29
N GLN A 160 8.96 6.65 -10.00
CA GLN A 160 9.75 5.93 -9.01
C GLN A 160 8.94 4.76 -8.46
N LEU A 161 9.61 3.85 -7.76
CA LEU A 161 8.96 2.69 -7.14
C LEU A 161 7.80 3.12 -6.23
N GLU A 162 7.96 4.21 -5.48
CA GLU A 162 6.90 4.74 -4.60
C GLU A 162 5.65 5.15 -5.37
N ASP A 163 5.79 5.72 -6.57
CA ASP A 163 4.66 6.10 -7.41
C ASP A 163 3.92 4.86 -7.90
N VAL A 164 4.68 3.88 -8.40
CA VAL A 164 4.15 2.62 -8.94
C VAL A 164 3.47 1.81 -7.84
N ALA A 165 4.15 1.64 -6.70
CA ALA A 165 3.64 0.90 -5.56
C ALA A 165 2.39 1.57 -4.96
N ALA A 166 2.39 2.89 -4.83
CA ALA A 166 1.23 3.62 -4.31
C ALA A 166 0.01 3.44 -5.22
N LEU A 167 0.16 3.55 -6.55
CA LEU A 167 -0.97 3.37 -7.46
C LEU A 167 -1.46 1.93 -7.48
N ALA A 168 -0.55 0.95 -7.45
CA ALA A 168 -0.92 -0.46 -7.34
C ALA A 168 -1.71 -0.74 -6.04
N HIS A 169 -1.29 -0.15 -4.93
CA HIS A 169 -2.01 -0.27 -3.65
C HIS A 169 -3.35 0.48 -3.65
N ALA A 170 -3.47 1.58 -4.39
CA ALA A 170 -4.74 2.27 -4.61
C ALA A 170 -5.71 1.41 -5.42
N ALA A 171 -5.20 0.72 -6.45
CA ALA A 171 -5.97 -0.20 -7.27
C ALA A 171 -6.53 -1.38 -6.46
N THR A 172 -5.75 -1.96 -5.54
CA THR A 172 -6.28 -3.02 -4.65
C THR A 172 -7.35 -2.50 -3.68
N ALA A 173 -7.24 -1.26 -3.22
CA ALA A 173 -8.29 -0.64 -2.40
C ALA A 173 -9.58 -0.37 -3.19
N LEU A 174 -9.48 0.06 -4.45
CA LEU A 174 -10.63 0.21 -5.35
C LEU A 174 -11.28 -1.13 -5.67
N HIS A 175 -10.48 -2.17 -5.91
CA HIS A 175 -11.01 -3.52 -6.08
C HIS A 175 -11.82 -3.96 -4.84
N ALA A 176 -11.31 -3.72 -3.63
CA ALA A 176 -12.01 -4.04 -2.39
C ALA A 176 -13.26 -3.19 -2.12
N ALA A 177 -13.33 -1.96 -2.64
CA ALA A 177 -14.46 -1.05 -2.48
C ALA A 177 -15.58 -1.31 -3.50
N THR A 178 -15.22 -1.73 -4.72
CA THR A 178 -16.17 -1.85 -5.85
C THR A 178 -16.49 -3.30 -6.23
N GLY A 179 -15.59 -4.24 -5.95
CA GLY A 179 -15.67 -5.62 -6.43
C GLY A 179 -15.29 -5.79 -7.91
N GLU A 180 -14.92 -4.72 -8.63
CA GLU A 180 -14.66 -4.80 -10.06
C GLU A 180 -13.27 -5.37 -10.38
N ALA A 181 -13.23 -6.44 -11.19
CA ALA A 181 -12.00 -7.16 -11.52
C ALA A 181 -10.93 -6.31 -12.23
N ARG A 182 -11.35 -5.29 -12.99
CA ARG A 182 -10.45 -4.38 -13.74
C ARG A 182 -9.39 -3.73 -12.84
N TYR A 183 -9.74 -3.38 -11.60
CA TYR A 183 -8.79 -2.75 -10.68
C TYR A 183 -7.72 -3.73 -10.19
N GLY A 184 -8.07 -5.00 -9.98
CA GLY A 184 -7.10 -6.05 -9.67
C GLY A 184 -6.14 -6.30 -10.83
N ALA A 185 -6.65 -6.26 -12.06
CA ALA A 185 -5.83 -6.44 -13.25
C ALA A 185 -4.86 -5.26 -13.48
N VAL A 186 -5.28 -4.02 -13.22
CA VAL A 186 -4.37 -2.86 -13.20
C VAL A 186 -3.31 -2.99 -12.10
N ALA A 187 -3.70 -3.42 -10.89
CA ALA A 187 -2.74 -3.64 -9.80
C ALA A 187 -1.63 -4.61 -10.23
N TRP A 188 -1.99 -5.70 -10.92
CA TRP A 188 -1.02 -6.65 -11.47
C TRP A 188 -0.14 -6.06 -12.58
N SER A 189 -0.71 -5.26 -13.50
CA SER A 189 0.08 -4.58 -14.53
C SER A 189 1.13 -3.63 -13.93
N MET A 190 0.78 -2.95 -12.83
CA MET A 190 1.73 -2.13 -12.06
C MET A 190 2.80 -2.99 -11.36
N VAL A 191 2.44 -4.14 -10.78
CA VAL A 191 3.40 -5.08 -10.17
C VAL A 191 4.36 -5.63 -11.22
N ASP A 192 3.87 -6.03 -12.40
CA ASP A 192 4.70 -6.56 -13.48
C ASP A 192 5.67 -5.50 -14.01
N PHE A 193 5.22 -4.24 -14.13
CA PHE A 193 6.09 -3.11 -14.43
C PHE A 193 7.15 -2.90 -13.33
N ALA A 194 6.75 -2.94 -12.06
CA ALA A 194 7.67 -2.79 -10.94
C ALA A 194 8.74 -3.89 -10.93
N VAL A 195 8.36 -5.15 -11.16
CA VAL A 195 9.30 -6.27 -11.24
C VAL A 195 10.31 -6.05 -12.36
N ARG A 196 9.84 -5.59 -13.54
CA ARG A 196 10.71 -5.37 -14.69
C ARG A 196 11.70 -4.22 -14.51
N ILE A 197 11.28 -3.14 -13.86
CA ILE A 197 12.05 -1.88 -13.81
C ILE A 197 12.78 -1.68 -12.47
N HIS A 198 12.14 -2.07 -11.38
CA HIS A 198 12.56 -1.73 -10.01
C HIS A 198 13.10 -2.90 -9.21
N LEU A 199 12.84 -4.15 -9.57
CA LEU A 199 13.41 -5.29 -8.85
C LEU A 199 14.83 -5.59 -9.37
N ASP A 200 15.81 -5.71 -8.47
CA ASP A 200 17.15 -6.17 -8.84
C ASP A 200 17.29 -7.71 -8.76
N ALA A 201 18.45 -8.21 -9.19
CA ALA A 201 18.75 -9.65 -9.22
C ALA A 201 18.73 -10.29 -7.81
N ASP A 202 19.05 -9.50 -6.78
CA ASP A 202 19.08 -9.94 -5.37
C ASP A 202 17.68 -9.86 -4.73
N GLY A 203 16.64 -9.50 -5.50
CA GLY A 203 15.27 -9.39 -5.02
C GLY A 203 14.98 -8.14 -4.19
N ARG A 204 15.85 -7.12 -4.23
CA ARG A 204 15.65 -5.84 -3.56
C ARG A 204 14.97 -4.86 -4.50
N TRP A 205 14.06 -4.07 -3.95
CA TRP A 205 13.39 -3.02 -4.69
C TRP A 205 14.24 -1.75 -4.74
N CYS A 206 14.50 -1.28 -5.96
CA CYS A 206 15.20 -0.05 -6.26
C CYS A 206 14.22 1.10 -6.48
N GLU A 207 14.50 2.25 -5.88
CA GLU A 207 13.64 3.44 -5.94
C GLU A 207 13.48 3.99 -7.36
N ARG A 208 14.57 4.03 -8.12
CA ARG A 208 14.63 4.66 -9.43
C ARG A 208 14.82 3.62 -10.55
N PRO A 209 14.28 3.91 -11.76
CA PRO A 209 14.70 3.22 -12.97
C PRO A 209 16.17 3.49 -13.26
N GLY A 210 16.94 2.46 -13.62
CA GLY A 210 18.37 2.60 -13.92
C GLY A 210 19.21 3.01 -12.71
N VAL A 211 20.44 3.45 -12.97
CA VAL A 211 21.42 3.96 -11.99
C VAL A 211 21.48 5.48 -12.01
N ASP A 212 21.93 6.09 -10.91
CA ASP A 212 22.27 7.52 -10.91
C ASP A 212 23.62 7.80 -11.60
N GLU A 213 24.03 9.07 -11.59
CA GLU A 213 25.29 9.54 -12.19
C GLU A 213 26.55 8.86 -11.60
N TRP A 214 26.43 8.23 -10.43
CA TRP A 214 27.49 7.50 -9.74
C TRP A 214 27.39 5.98 -9.91
N GLY A 215 26.43 5.50 -10.72
CA GLY A 215 26.20 4.07 -10.91
C GLY A 215 25.42 3.41 -9.76
N LEU A 216 24.85 4.18 -8.84
CA LEU A 216 24.15 3.66 -7.67
C LEU A 216 22.63 3.58 -7.90
N ARG A 217 22.00 2.57 -7.29
CA ARG A 217 20.54 2.44 -7.18
C ARG A 217 20.14 2.53 -5.71
N GLY A 218 19.38 3.58 -5.38
CA GLY A 218 18.76 3.74 -4.06
C GLY A 218 17.80 2.59 -3.78
N ARG A 219 17.84 2.06 -2.55
CA ARG A 219 17.05 0.92 -2.07
C ARG A 219 16.46 1.23 -0.69
N GLY A 220 15.91 2.42 -0.52
CA GLY A 220 15.31 2.88 0.72
C GLY A 220 14.10 2.02 1.10
N LEU A 221 14.11 1.61 2.37
CA LEU A 221 12.99 0.94 3.02
C LEU A 221 12.23 1.88 3.96
N GLN A 222 12.69 3.12 4.08
CA GLN A 222 12.22 4.10 5.04
C GLN A 222 10.83 4.64 4.66
N ASP A 223 9.89 4.52 5.59
CA ASP A 223 8.63 5.24 5.65
C ASP A 223 8.89 6.62 6.29
N GLY A 224 9.11 7.63 5.44
CA GLY A 224 9.30 9.01 5.86
C GLY A 224 7.99 9.81 5.87
N ALA A 225 8.07 11.09 5.49
CA ALA A 225 6.89 11.93 5.27
C ALA A 225 5.96 11.38 4.17
N VAL A 226 6.52 10.59 3.26
CA VAL A 226 5.77 9.76 2.29
C VAL A 226 6.09 8.29 2.49
N PRO A 227 5.18 7.38 2.12
CA PRO A 227 5.39 5.94 2.23
C PRO A 227 6.58 5.42 1.42
N GLY A 228 7.36 4.52 2.02
CA GLY A 228 8.44 3.85 1.31
C GLY A 228 7.89 2.95 0.19
N GLY A 229 8.55 2.96 -0.97
CA GLY A 229 8.11 2.19 -2.14
C GLY A 229 8.09 0.68 -1.90
N ALA A 230 9.15 0.13 -1.29
CA ALA A 230 9.26 -1.30 -1.01
C ALA A 230 8.19 -1.78 -0.01
N GLY A 231 8.00 -1.06 1.10
CA GLY A 231 6.97 -1.37 2.08
C GLY A 231 5.56 -1.24 1.52
N THR A 232 5.32 -0.22 0.68
CA THR A 232 4.04 -0.08 -0.03
C THR A 232 3.81 -1.22 -1.02
N MET A 233 4.85 -1.67 -1.73
CA MET A 233 4.78 -2.83 -2.62
C MET A 233 4.47 -4.10 -1.83
N ALA A 234 5.08 -4.29 -0.65
CA ALA A 234 4.77 -5.41 0.24
C ALA A 234 3.28 -5.43 0.65
N LEU A 235 2.68 -4.28 0.93
CA LEU A 235 1.24 -4.18 1.23
C LEU A 235 0.36 -4.51 0.02
N THR A 236 0.76 -4.07 -1.17
CA THR A 236 0.07 -4.43 -2.43
C THR A 236 0.10 -5.93 -2.66
N LEU A 237 1.28 -6.55 -2.55
CA LEU A 237 1.45 -7.98 -2.73
C LEU A 237 0.68 -8.78 -1.66
N ALA A 238 0.67 -8.32 -0.41
CA ALA A 238 -0.14 -8.95 0.64
C ALA A 238 -1.64 -8.91 0.32
N ALA A 239 -2.14 -7.81 -0.28
CA ALA A 239 -3.54 -7.75 -0.72
C ALA A 239 -3.81 -8.72 -1.89
N LEU A 240 -2.93 -8.75 -2.90
CA LEU A 240 -3.06 -9.63 -4.06
C LEU A 240 -2.86 -11.12 -3.71
N ALA A 241 -2.11 -11.43 -2.66
CA ALA A 241 -1.88 -12.78 -2.16
C ALA A 241 -3.14 -13.47 -1.63
N THR A 242 -4.23 -12.72 -1.41
CA THR A 242 -5.50 -13.24 -0.89
C THR A 242 -6.56 -13.42 -1.97
N THR A 243 -6.32 -12.93 -3.20
CA THR A 243 -7.35 -12.83 -4.24
C THR A 243 -6.83 -13.19 -5.64
N GLY A 244 -7.66 -13.88 -6.42
CA GLY A 244 -7.42 -14.13 -7.84
C GLY A 244 -6.42 -15.24 -8.18
N PRO A 245 -6.24 -15.53 -9.48
CA PRO A 245 -5.47 -16.69 -9.97
C PRO A 245 -3.96 -16.56 -9.74
N ARG A 246 -3.44 -15.33 -9.57
CA ARG A 246 -2.02 -15.04 -9.35
C ARG A 246 -1.65 -14.92 -7.86
N ALA A 247 -2.53 -15.32 -6.94
CA ALA A 247 -2.30 -15.24 -5.50
C ALA A 247 -0.98 -15.91 -5.05
N ALA A 248 -0.67 -17.11 -5.58
CA ALA A 248 0.58 -17.81 -5.27
C ALA A 248 1.82 -17.03 -5.74
N GLN A 249 1.75 -16.38 -6.91
CA GLN A 249 2.82 -15.51 -7.40
C GLN A 249 3.02 -14.28 -6.50
N ALA A 250 1.93 -13.68 -6.02
CA ALA A 250 2.01 -12.56 -5.07
C ALA A 250 2.65 -12.98 -3.75
N GLN A 251 2.31 -14.17 -3.24
CA GLN A 251 2.90 -14.75 -2.03
C GLN A 251 4.42 -14.94 -2.19
N ALA A 252 4.86 -15.56 -3.28
CA ALA A 252 6.29 -15.79 -3.54
C ALA A 252 7.06 -14.46 -3.68
N LEU A 253 6.51 -13.49 -4.41
CA LEU A 253 7.15 -12.18 -4.58
C LEU A 253 7.18 -11.38 -3.26
N LEU A 254 6.15 -11.51 -2.44
CA LEU A 254 6.11 -10.91 -1.11
C LEU A 254 7.16 -11.52 -0.19
N ALA A 255 7.27 -12.85 -0.14
CA ALA A 255 8.27 -13.54 0.66
C ALA A 255 9.69 -13.06 0.31
N ARG A 256 10.02 -12.98 -0.99
CA ARG A 256 11.28 -12.41 -1.48
C ARG A 256 11.48 -10.95 -1.05
N THR A 257 10.44 -10.13 -1.17
CA THR A 257 10.47 -8.71 -0.76
C THR A 257 10.79 -8.57 0.72
N LEU A 258 10.15 -9.37 1.58
CA LEU A 258 10.33 -9.31 3.03
C LEU A 258 11.68 -9.88 3.45
N ALA A 259 12.14 -10.97 2.82
CA ALA A 259 13.46 -11.54 3.05
C ALA A 259 14.56 -10.52 2.74
N ALA A 260 14.47 -9.85 1.59
CA ALA A 260 15.43 -8.83 1.16
C ALA A 260 15.45 -7.60 2.10
N ALA A 261 14.30 -7.27 2.70
CA ALA A 261 14.16 -6.16 3.66
C ALA A 261 14.56 -6.52 5.09
N THR A 262 14.71 -7.81 5.41
CA THR A 262 14.84 -8.29 6.80
C THR A 262 16.01 -7.65 7.56
N PRO A 263 17.25 -7.55 7.02
CA PRO A 263 18.37 -6.97 7.77
C PRO A 263 18.09 -5.53 8.21
N ALA A 264 17.60 -4.69 7.30
CA ALA A 264 17.30 -3.29 7.57
C ALA A 264 16.07 -3.10 8.48
N VAL A 265 15.05 -3.97 8.34
CA VAL A 265 13.88 -3.96 9.24
C VAL A 265 14.28 -4.31 10.67
N LEU A 266 15.22 -5.23 10.87
CA LEU A 266 15.72 -5.59 12.20
C LEU A 266 16.58 -4.48 12.81
N GLU A 267 17.33 -3.75 11.98
CA GLU A 267 18.15 -2.62 12.42
C GLU A 267 17.29 -1.40 12.81
N ALA A 268 16.28 -1.06 12.01
CA ALA A 268 15.44 0.12 12.21
C ALA A 268 13.94 -0.17 11.96
N PRO A 269 13.25 -0.91 12.84
CA PRO A 269 11.88 -1.36 12.60
C PRO A 269 10.86 -0.21 12.48
N THR A 270 11.07 0.90 13.19
CA THR A 270 10.22 2.10 13.11
C THR A 270 10.30 2.79 11.77
N GLU A 271 11.41 2.62 11.05
CA GLU A 271 11.59 3.18 9.71
C GLU A 271 10.93 2.32 8.64
N ALA A 272 10.64 1.04 8.90
CA ALA A 272 10.08 0.12 7.91
C ALA A 272 8.67 -0.39 8.29
N ALA A 273 7.85 0.49 8.89
CA ALA A 273 6.54 0.15 9.43
C ALA A 273 5.62 -0.54 8.40
N ARG A 274 5.62 -0.11 7.14
CA ARG A 274 4.79 -0.73 6.08
C ARG A 274 5.26 -2.13 5.71
N SER A 275 6.57 -2.37 5.67
CA SER A 275 7.11 -3.71 5.45
C SER A 275 6.68 -4.65 6.57
N LEU A 276 6.71 -4.18 7.82
CA LEU A 276 6.21 -4.94 8.98
C LEU A 276 4.70 -5.23 8.89
N ILE A 277 3.89 -4.24 8.49
CA ILE A 277 2.45 -4.46 8.27
C ILE A 277 2.23 -5.45 7.11
N GLY A 278 3.04 -5.39 6.05
CA GLY A 278 3.01 -6.35 4.94
C GLY A 278 3.27 -7.78 5.40
N ALA A 279 4.32 -7.98 6.20
CA ALA A 279 4.64 -9.27 6.83
C ALA A 279 3.49 -9.76 7.72
N HIS A 280 2.95 -8.88 8.56
CA HIS A 280 1.83 -9.20 9.43
C HIS A 280 0.58 -9.64 8.64
N ARG A 281 0.20 -8.89 7.60
CA ARG A 281 -0.99 -9.16 6.78
C ARG A 281 -0.92 -10.45 5.98
N ALA A 282 0.27 -10.83 5.55
CA ALA A 282 0.44 -12.06 4.81
C ALA A 282 0.46 -13.29 5.71
N HIS A 283 0.46 -13.11 7.04
CA HIS A 283 0.85 -14.15 8.00
C HIS A 283 2.16 -14.85 7.58
N ALA A 284 2.95 -14.17 6.75
CA ALA A 284 4.19 -14.65 6.17
C ALA A 284 5.28 -14.09 7.06
N TYR A 285 5.63 -14.89 8.05
CA TYR A 285 6.88 -14.74 8.77
C TYR A 285 8.02 -14.82 7.75
N ALA A 286 9.16 -14.17 8.00
CA ALA A 286 10.36 -14.41 7.19
C ALA A 286 10.62 -15.93 7.23
N LEU A 287 10.28 -16.60 6.14
CA LEU A 287 10.42 -18.03 6.07
C LEU A 287 11.88 -18.32 5.78
N PRO A 288 12.46 -19.30 6.47
CA PRO A 288 13.83 -19.69 6.18
C PRO A 288 13.96 -20.11 4.72
N GLU A 289 15.16 -19.95 4.15
CA GLU A 289 15.50 -20.22 2.74
C GLU A 289 14.83 -21.44 2.08
N PRO A 290 14.66 -22.59 2.78
CA PRO A 290 14.00 -23.76 2.19
C PRO A 290 12.52 -23.56 1.84
N LEU A 291 11.86 -22.55 2.41
CA LEU A 291 10.41 -22.41 2.40
C LEU A 291 10.01 -21.09 1.72
N GLU A 292 9.35 -21.19 0.56
CA GLU A 292 8.84 -20.05 -0.20
C GLU A 292 7.56 -19.46 0.41
N PHE A 293 6.68 -20.31 0.93
CA PHE A 293 5.45 -19.88 1.57
C PHE A 293 4.94 -20.90 2.60
N MET A 294 4.19 -20.40 3.58
CA MET A 294 3.44 -21.18 4.56
C MET A 294 2.10 -20.50 4.76
N ARG A 295 0.99 -21.24 4.60
CA ARG A 295 -0.36 -20.69 4.78
C ARG A 295 -1.32 -21.72 5.32
N VAL A 296 -2.32 -21.27 6.06
CA VAL A 296 -3.44 -22.09 6.52
C VAL A 296 -4.63 -21.85 5.60
N GLU A 297 -5.14 -22.92 4.99
CA GLU A 297 -6.36 -22.93 4.19
C GLU A 297 -7.51 -23.59 4.96
N GLY A 298 -8.75 -23.20 4.65
CA GLY A 298 -9.97 -23.80 5.20
C GLY A 298 -10.60 -23.00 6.34
N ILE A 299 -11.84 -23.39 6.67
CA ILE A 299 -12.69 -22.73 7.66
C ILE A 299 -13.21 -23.75 8.68
N GLY A 300 -13.41 -23.29 9.92
CA GLY A 300 -13.87 -24.15 11.01
C GLY A 300 -12.76 -25.06 11.56
N ALA A 301 -13.16 -26.23 12.07
CA ALA A 301 -12.25 -27.12 12.80
C ALA A 301 -11.27 -27.87 11.88
N ALA A 302 -11.65 -28.16 10.63
CA ALA A 302 -10.78 -28.83 9.67
C ALA A 302 -10.08 -27.79 8.79
N ARG A 303 -8.77 -27.65 8.96
CA ARG A 303 -7.92 -26.72 8.19
C ARG A 303 -6.77 -27.48 7.55
N THR A 304 -6.11 -26.87 6.58
CA THR A 304 -4.92 -27.45 5.93
C THR A 304 -3.77 -26.46 6.01
N LEU A 305 -2.67 -26.84 6.62
CA LEU A 305 -1.42 -26.10 6.55
C LEU A 305 -0.68 -26.49 5.25
N VAL A 306 -0.48 -25.52 4.38
CA VAL A 306 0.13 -25.67 3.07
C VAL A 306 1.51 -25.02 3.08
N LEU A 307 2.54 -25.80 2.76
CA LEU A 307 3.94 -25.43 2.77
C LEU A 307 4.49 -25.51 1.35
N GLY A 308 5.03 -24.42 0.82
CA GLY A 308 5.73 -24.39 -0.46
C GLY A 308 7.23 -24.35 -0.24
N PHE A 309 7.95 -25.34 -0.75
CA PHE A 309 9.41 -25.40 -0.66
C PHE A 309 10.06 -24.83 -1.92
N ALA A 310 11.19 -24.15 -1.75
CA ALA A 310 12.00 -23.65 -2.86
C ALA A 310 12.51 -24.82 -3.72
N PRO A 311 12.73 -24.61 -5.03
CA PRO A 311 13.28 -25.66 -5.90
C PRO A 311 14.55 -26.29 -5.33
N GLY A 312 14.62 -27.62 -5.32
CA GLY A 312 15.73 -28.39 -4.74
C GLY A 312 15.59 -28.71 -3.25
N TRP A 313 14.65 -28.09 -2.55
CA TRP A 313 14.37 -28.39 -1.14
C TRP A 313 13.25 -29.39 -0.96
N HIS A 314 13.38 -30.24 0.07
CA HIS A 314 12.41 -31.23 0.51
C HIS A 314 12.44 -31.39 2.04
N ILE A 315 11.57 -32.24 2.57
CA ILE A 315 11.57 -32.64 3.99
C ILE A 315 12.06 -34.08 4.13
N SER A 316 12.96 -34.35 5.07
CA SER A 316 13.46 -35.71 5.36
C SER A 316 12.43 -36.55 6.11
N GLU A 317 11.57 -35.92 6.90
CA GLU A 317 10.61 -36.56 7.79
C GLU A 317 9.27 -35.82 7.82
N LEU A 318 8.24 -36.49 8.32
CA LEU A 318 6.91 -35.90 8.47
C LEU A 318 6.95 -34.66 9.38
N PRO A 319 6.34 -33.54 8.96
CA PRO A 319 6.24 -32.37 9.82
C PRO A 319 5.38 -32.70 11.05
N THR A 320 5.81 -32.20 12.19
CA THR A 320 5.05 -32.25 13.44
C THR A 320 4.39 -30.91 13.71
N VAL A 321 3.17 -30.94 14.25
CA VAL A 321 2.42 -29.74 14.60
C VAL A 321 2.03 -29.86 16.07
N SER A 322 2.28 -28.80 16.82
CA SER A 322 1.93 -28.69 18.23
C SER A 322 1.28 -27.34 18.51
N GLY A 323 0.34 -27.29 19.45
CA GLY A 323 -0.32 -26.04 19.84
C GLY A 323 -1.54 -26.33 20.72
N PRO A 324 -1.95 -25.40 21.59
CA PRO A 324 -3.15 -25.56 22.41
C PRO A 324 -4.37 -25.72 21.50
N GLY A 325 -4.98 -26.92 21.52
CA GLY A 325 -6.15 -27.21 20.69
C GLY A 325 -5.87 -27.39 19.20
N ILE A 326 -4.62 -27.61 18.78
CA ILE A 326 -4.27 -27.93 17.39
C ILE A 326 -3.66 -29.32 17.31
N ALA A 327 -4.21 -30.19 16.47
CA ALA A 327 -3.71 -31.54 16.23
C ALA A 327 -3.60 -31.84 14.73
N ILE A 328 -2.70 -32.73 14.35
CA ILE A 328 -2.64 -33.26 12.98
C ILE A 328 -3.83 -34.22 12.78
N SER A 329 -4.57 -34.02 11.70
CA SER A 329 -5.61 -34.97 11.30
C SER A 329 -4.93 -36.22 10.68
N ALA A 330 -5.01 -37.37 11.35
CA ALA A 330 -4.38 -38.61 10.89
C ALA A 330 -5.00 -39.19 9.60
N PRO A 331 -4.22 -39.95 8.81
CA PRO A 331 -3.00 -39.54 8.15
C PRO A 331 -3.34 -38.91 6.78
N SER A 332 -2.97 -37.64 6.59
CA SER A 332 -2.77 -37.09 5.24
C SER A 332 -1.73 -37.97 4.51
N PRO A 333 -1.87 -38.27 3.21
CA PRO A 333 -0.95 -39.15 2.48
C PRO A 333 0.35 -38.40 2.21
N VAL A 334 1.13 -38.15 3.27
CA VAL A 334 2.56 -37.94 3.11
C VAL A 334 3.13 -39.34 3.09
N ASN A 335 3.03 -39.97 1.91
CA ASN A 335 3.52 -41.32 1.69
C ASN A 335 4.94 -41.45 2.23
N SER A 336 5.22 -42.59 2.84
CA SER A 336 6.49 -43.04 3.42
C SER A 336 7.59 -43.26 2.37
N THR A 337 7.72 -42.33 1.42
CA THR A 337 8.67 -42.31 0.33
C THR A 337 9.27 -40.89 0.32
N PRO A 338 10.60 -40.72 0.40
CA PRO A 338 11.19 -39.39 0.29
C PRO A 338 10.99 -38.93 -1.15
N ALA A 339 9.95 -38.14 -1.40
CA ALA A 339 9.67 -37.61 -2.71
C ALA A 339 8.91 -36.30 -2.57
N HIS A 340 9.62 -35.18 -2.70
CA HIS A 340 9.40 -34.27 -3.82
C HIS A 340 10.52 -33.22 -3.84
N ILE A 341 11.40 -33.34 -4.83
CA ILE A 341 12.22 -32.25 -5.34
C ILE A 341 11.25 -31.19 -5.87
N GLY A 342 11.09 -30.07 -5.13
CA GLY A 342 10.21 -28.95 -5.50
C GLY A 342 8.72 -29.29 -5.47
N GLY A 343 8.07 -29.15 -4.32
CA GLY A 343 6.64 -29.45 -4.21
C GLY A 343 5.96 -28.90 -2.96
N VAL A 344 4.66 -28.65 -3.10
CA VAL A 344 3.79 -28.16 -2.04
C VAL A 344 3.41 -29.31 -1.08
N VAL A 345 3.76 -29.20 0.20
CA VAL A 345 3.37 -30.14 1.26
C VAL A 345 2.08 -29.68 1.92
N ARG A 346 1.14 -30.61 2.13
CA ARG A 346 -0.17 -30.34 2.77
C ARG A 346 -0.34 -31.16 4.04
N VAL A 347 -0.50 -30.46 5.16
CA VAL A 347 -0.70 -31.04 6.50
C VAL A 347 -2.12 -30.73 6.95
N GLY A 348 -2.96 -31.77 7.10
CA GLY A 348 -4.31 -31.62 7.64
C GLY A 348 -4.26 -31.27 9.13
N LEU A 349 -5.01 -30.25 9.53
CA LEU A 349 -5.13 -29.76 10.90
C LEU A 349 -6.55 -29.92 11.43
N GLN A 350 -6.64 -30.32 12.70
CA GLN A 350 -7.83 -30.17 13.53
C GLN A 350 -7.60 -29.04 14.53
N VAL A 351 -8.44 -28.01 14.48
CA VAL A 351 -8.33 -26.79 15.28
C VAL A 351 -9.56 -26.64 16.17
N ALA A 352 -9.36 -26.69 17.48
CA ALA A 352 -10.41 -26.50 18.48
C ALA A 352 -10.89 -25.03 18.52
N ALA A 353 -12.12 -24.82 19.00
CA ALA A 353 -12.64 -23.48 19.20
C ALA A 353 -11.77 -22.69 20.20
N GLY A 354 -11.32 -21.49 19.81
CA GLY A 354 -10.43 -20.65 20.62
C GLY A 354 -8.93 -20.96 20.47
N ALA A 355 -8.55 -21.93 19.64
CA ALA A 355 -7.16 -22.09 19.24
C ALA A 355 -6.83 -21.05 18.16
N HIS A 356 -5.74 -20.32 18.38
CA HIS A 356 -5.32 -19.21 17.50
C HIS A 356 -3.91 -19.39 16.96
N GLU A 357 -3.10 -20.26 17.56
CA GLU A 357 -1.69 -20.37 17.25
C GLU A 357 -1.17 -21.80 17.39
N GLY A 358 -0.37 -22.22 16.42
CA GLY A 358 0.36 -23.49 16.41
C GLY A 358 1.83 -23.30 16.08
N THR A 359 2.61 -24.34 16.35
CA THR A 359 4.01 -24.48 16.00
C THR A 359 4.18 -25.69 15.10
N LEU A 360 4.69 -25.44 13.89
CA LEU A 360 5.13 -26.44 12.94
C LEU A 360 6.62 -26.70 13.18
N GLN A 361 7.01 -27.98 13.22
CA GLN A 361 8.39 -28.40 13.25
C GLN A 361 8.68 -29.41 12.15
N PHE A 362 9.75 -29.17 11.37
CA PHE A 362 10.18 -30.03 10.28
C PHE A 362 11.68 -29.89 10.06
N GLN A 363 12.28 -30.84 9.35
CA GLN A 363 13.68 -30.76 8.95
C GLN A 363 13.76 -30.62 7.41
N PRO A 364 14.18 -29.45 6.91
CA PRO A 364 14.43 -29.28 5.49
C PRO A 364 15.79 -29.86 5.08
N CYS A 365 15.81 -30.48 3.91
CA CYS A 365 17.02 -31.00 3.27
C CYS A 365 17.01 -30.63 1.78
N ASP A 366 18.19 -30.54 1.18
CA ASP A 366 18.40 -30.57 -0.27
C ASP A 366 19.18 -31.85 -0.65
N ASP A 367 19.59 -31.98 -1.91
CA ASP A 367 20.34 -33.15 -2.39
C ASP A 367 21.75 -33.29 -1.79
N HIS A 368 22.22 -32.31 -1.01
CA HIS A 368 23.59 -32.22 -0.52
C HIS A 368 23.70 -32.11 1.01
N HIS A 369 22.70 -31.53 1.68
CA HIS A 369 22.72 -31.18 3.11
C HIS A 369 21.33 -31.27 3.73
N CYS A 370 21.28 -31.67 4.99
CA CYS A 370 20.13 -31.47 5.85
C CYS A 370 20.39 -30.31 6.82
N LEU A 371 19.47 -29.35 6.87
CA LEU A 371 19.55 -28.27 7.84
C LEU A 371 19.10 -28.74 9.23
N ALA A 372 19.37 -27.92 10.24
CA ALA A 372 18.83 -28.14 11.58
C ALA A 372 17.28 -28.11 11.56
N PRO A 373 16.60 -28.91 12.40
CA PRO A 373 15.15 -28.87 12.52
C PRO A 373 14.63 -27.45 12.78
N MET A 374 13.73 -27.01 11.93
CA MET A 374 13.14 -25.68 11.97
C MET A 374 11.83 -25.70 12.75
N ARG A 375 11.57 -24.60 13.47
CA ARG A 375 10.33 -24.38 14.21
C ARG A 375 9.70 -23.07 13.76
N LEU A 376 8.50 -23.15 13.19
CA LEU A 376 7.75 -22.01 12.69
C LEU A 376 6.42 -21.89 13.42
N ARG A 377 6.08 -20.68 13.85
CA ARG A 377 4.76 -20.38 14.41
C ARG A 377 3.80 -20.02 13.26
N PHE A 378 2.56 -20.46 13.37
CA PHE A 378 1.50 -20.12 12.42
C PHE A 378 0.20 -19.82 13.16
N ILE A 379 -0.63 -18.97 12.56
CA ILE A 379 -1.93 -18.56 13.08
C ILE A 379 -3.01 -19.31 12.29
N VAL A 380 -4.08 -19.71 12.98
CA VAL A 380 -5.20 -20.47 12.43
C VAL A 380 -6.49 -19.65 12.45
#